data_AF-A0AA38CIY7-F1
#
_entry.id   AF-A0AA38CIY7-F1
#
_cell.length_a   1.000
_cell.length_b   1.000
_cell.length_c   1.000
_cell.angle_alpha   90.00
_cell.angle_beta   90.00
_cell.angle_gamma   90.00
#
_symmetry.space_group_name_H-M   'P 1'
#
loop_
_entity.id
_entity.type
_entity.pdbx_description
1 polymer ?
#
loop_
_entity_poly.entity_id
_entity_poly.type
_entity_poly.pdbx_seq_one_letter_code
_entity_poly.pdbx_strand_id
1 'polypeptide(L)'
;APYYSELAEKLIGEIKEVFNAMGAAQIGTPCAESICERLVMVDSIERLGIDRHFQKEITEQLDYVFRYWKKCDKDLNTTVLGLRILRLHRYEVSSDVLEEFKSKNGGLFCSSTISEQEIKSVLNLFRASLIAFPMEKVMEEAKAFATAYLNQSLHNSEMSSNLSREITFNLEYGWYSNLPRIEARNYIDIYGENNSWAKVPHNKKLLYLAKLDFNIVQSIHQRELKDLS
;
A
#
# COMPACT_ATOMS: atom_id res chain seq x y z
N ALA A 1 -22.68 7.39 21.19
CA ALA A 1 -22.39 7.47 19.74
C ALA A 1 -21.90 8.85 19.29
N PRO A 2 -22.48 10.02 19.70
CA PRO A 2 -22.10 11.34 19.14
C PRO A 2 -20.60 11.64 19.23
N TYR A 3 -20.01 11.35 20.39
CA TYR A 3 -18.59 11.59 20.68
C TYR A 3 -17.61 10.89 19.72
N TYR A 4 -17.94 9.69 19.23
CA TYR A 4 -17.07 8.93 18.34
C TYR A 4 -17.13 9.44 16.90
N SER A 5 -18.29 9.88 16.44
CA SER A 5 -18.46 10.49 15.11
C SER A 5 -17.75 11.85 15.03
N GLU A 6 -17.93 12.71 16.03
CA GLU A 6 -17.26 14.02 16.12
C GLU A 6 -15.73 13.88 16.14
N LEU A 7 -15.22 12.88 16.87
CA LEU A 7 -13.78 12.60 16.91
C LEU A 7 -13.25 12.10 15.56
N ALA A 8 -14.01 11.26 14.86
CA ALA A 8 -13.65 10.80 13.51
C ALA A 8 -13.58 11.98 12.54
N GLU A 9 -14.58 12.86 12.55
CA GLU A 9 -14.61 14.07 11.71
C GLU A 9 -13.42 14.99 11.97
N LYS A 10 -13.06 15.20 13.26
CA LYS A 10 -11.87 15.97 13.63
C LYS A 10 -10.59 15.33 13.06
N LEU A 11 -10.42 14.02 13.21
CA LEU A 11 -9.24 13.31 12.69
C LEU A 11 -9.17 13.38 11.17
N ILE A 12 -10.31 13.26 10.48
CA ILE A 12 -10.40 13.42 9.01
C ILE A 12 -9.90 14.81 8.61
N GLY A 13 -10.39 15.87 9.26
CA GLY A 13 -9.93 17.24 8.99
C GLY A 13 -8.42 17.40 9.17
N GLU A 14 -7.88 16.88 10.28
CA GLU A 14 -6.43 16.94 10.55
C GLU A 14 -5.60 16.16 9.53
N ILE A 15 -6.09 15.04 8.99
CA ILE A 15 -5.40 14.25 7.96
C ILE A 15 -5.48 14.96 6.59
N LYS A 16 -6.57 15.66 6.27
CA LYS A 16 -6.67 16.48 5.06
C LYS A 16 -5.62 17.59 5.02
N GLU A 17 -5.31 18.21 6.16
CA GLU A 17 -4.23 19.20 6.23
C GLU A 17 -2.85 18.61 5.88
N VAL A 18 -2.63 17.32 6.15
CA VAL A 18 -1.39 16.62 5.75
C VAL A 18 -1.30 16.50 4.23
N PHE A 19 -2.40 16.12 3.57
CA PHE A 19 -2.46 16.10 2.11
C PHE A 19 -2.24 17.47 1.49
N ASN A 20 -2.84 18.52 2.08
CA ASN A 20 -2.64 19.90 1.65
C ASN A 20 -1.17 20.31 1.76
N ALA A 21 -0.50 19.96 2.85
CA ALA A 21 0.93 20.23 3.04
C ALA A 21 1.80 19.51 2.01
N MET A 22 1.51 18.24 1.70
CA MET A 22 2.16 17.50 0.61
C MET A 22 1.91 18.16 -0.76
N GLY A 23 0.74 18.74 -0.98
CA GLY A 23 0.41 19.55 -2.16
C GLY A 23 1.16 20.87 -2.21
N ALA A 24 1.31 21.59 -1.10
CA ALA A 24 1.97 22.89 -1.07
C ALA A 24 3.50 22.81 -1.28
N ALA A 25 4.13 21.70 -0.93
CA ALA A 25 5.57 21.46 -1.14
C ALA A 25 5.99 21.33 -2.63
N GLN A 26 5.08 21.57 -3.58
CA GLN A 26 5.30 21.53 -5.04
C GLN A 26 6.26 22.59 -5.59
N ILE A 27 6.80 23.50 -4.76
CA ILE A 27 7.73 24.55 -5.20
C ILE A 27 9.16 23.98 -5.19
N GLY A 28 9.48 23.11 -6.14
CA GLY A 28 10.81 22.50 -6.31
C GLY A 28 10.84 21.42 -7.38
N THR A 29 12.04 21.02 -7.83
CA THR A 29 12.22 19.93 -8.80
C THR A 29 11.62 18.64 -8.22
N PRO A 30 10.71 17.96 -8.94
CA PRO A 30 10.15 16.68 -8.50
C PRO A 30 11.28 15.65 -8.33
N CYS A 31 11.45 15.12 -7.11
CA CYS A 31 12.38 14.04 -6.84
C CYS A 31 11.60 12.73 -6.58
N ALA A 32 12.27 11.59 -6.75
CA ALA A 32 11.71 10.26 -6.52
C ALA A 32 11.13 10.10 -5.10
N GLU A 33 11.72 10.78 -4.12
CA GLU A 33 11.27 10.80 -2.73
C GLU A 33 9.85 11.38 -2.61
N SER A 34 9.55 12.48 -3.28
CA SER A 34 8.19 13.07 -3.29
C SER A 34 7.14 12.13 -3.90
N ILE A 35 7.51 11.35 -4.93
CA ILE A 35 6.63 10.34 -5.51
C ILE A 35 6.39 9.20 -4.51
N CYS A 36 7.47 8.71 -3.89
CA CYS A 36 7.41 7.64 -2.90
C CYS A 36 6.54 8.01 -1.70
N GLU A 37 6.72 9.19 -1.11
CA GLU A 37 5.93 9.66 0.04
C GLU A 37 4.43 9.70 -0.26
N ARG A 38 4.03 10.20 -1.44
CA ARG A 38 2.62 10.25 -1.86
C ARG A 38 2.04 8.86 -2.03
N LEU A 39 2.77 7.96 -2.70
CA LEU A 39 2.34 6.58 -2.90
C LEU A 39 2.21 5.83 -1.57
N VAL A 40 3.16 6.02 -0.67
CA VAL A 40 3.15 5.41 0.67
C VAL A 40 1.98 5.92 1.52
N MET A 41 1.67 7.22 1.44
CA MET A 41 0.51 7.82 2.11
C MET A 41 -0.80 7.25 1.57
N VAL A 42 -0.97 7.20 0.25
CA VAL A 42 -2.16 6.62 -0.40
C VAL A 42 -2.30 5.15 -0.02
N ASP A 43 -1.24 4.34 -0.17
CA ASP A 43 -1.27 2.92 0.20
C ASP A 43 -1.68 2.72 1.66
N SER A 44 -1.11 3.52 2.58
CA SER A 44 -1.43 3.40 4.00
C SER A 44 -2.91 3.67 4.28
N ILE A 45 -3.51 4.68 3.65
CA ILE A 45 -4.90 5.06 3.86
C ILE A 45 -5.88 4.03 3.28
N GLU A 46 -5.60 3.53 2.08
CA GLU A 46 -6.40 2.48 1.43
C GLU A 46 -6.38 1.19 2.24
N ARG A 47 -5.19 0.76 2.64
CA ARG A 47 -5.03 -0.46 3.42
C ARG A 47 -5.57 -0.36 4.83
N LEU A 48 -5.67 0.85 5.38
CA LEU A 48 -6.36 1.08 6.65
C LEU A 48 -7.90 1.11 6.49
N GLY A 49 -8.41 1.07 5.26
CA GLY A 49 -9.85 1.05 4.95
C GLY A 49 -10.57 2.38 5.24
N ILE A 50 -9.84 3.49 5.18
CA ILE A 50 -10.34 4.85 5.49
C ILE A 50 -10.28 5.81 4.29
N ASP A 51 -9.89 5.31 3.11
CA ASP A 51 -9.75 6.03 1.84
C ASP A 51 -11.01 6.75 1.37
N ARG A 52 -12.20 6.23 1.67
CA ARG A 52 -13.47 6.87 1.29
C ARG A 52 -13.65 8.29 1.84
N HIS A 53 -12.92 8.65 2.89
CA HIS A 53 -12.93 10.00 3.47
C HIS A 53 -12.00 10.99 2.74
N PHE A 54 -11.12 10.48 1.87
CA PHE A 54 -10.01 11.21 1.27
C PHE A 54 -9.95 11.09 -0.26
N GLN A 55 -11.05 10.72 -0.93
CA GLN A 55 -11.07 10.45 -2.37
C GLN A 55 -10.54 11.62 -3.22
N LYS A 56 -10.90 12.85 -2.86
CA LYS A 56 -10.42 14.06 -3.54
C LYS A 56 -8.90 14.20 -3.36
N GLU A 57 -8.45 14.11 -2.12
CA GLU A 57 -7.04 14.28 -1.77
C GLU A 57 -6.16 13.20 -2.42
N ILE A 58 -6.62 11.94 -2.41
CA ILE A 58 -5.97 10.80 -3.10
C ILE A 58 -5.86 11.09 -4.60
N THR A 59 -6.95 11.52 -5.24
CA THR A 59 -6.95 11.84 -6.67
C THR A 59 -5.89 12.90 -6.99
N GLU A 60 -5.84 13.99 -6.21
CA GLU A 60 -4.85 15.06 -6.38
C GLU A 60 -3.40 14.57 -6.21
N GLN A 61 -3.15 13.65 -5.26
CA GLN A 61 -1.82 13.03 -5.10
C GLN A 61 -1.43 12.16 -6.29
N LEU A 62 -2.37 11.35 -6.79
CA LEU A 62 -2.11 10.42 -7.88
C LEU A 62 -1.97 11.14 -9.22
N ASP A 63 -2.71 12.23 -9.44
CA ASP A 63 -2.53 13.12 -10.59
C ASP A 63 -1.10 13.68 -10.64
N TYR A 64 -0.57 14.08 -9.48
CA TYR A 64 0.82 14.51 -9.36
C TYR A 64 1.78 13.36 -9.70
N VAL A 65 1.61 12.19 -9.07
CA VAL A 65 2.47 11.03 -9.33
C VAL A 65 2.46 10.64 -10.81
N PHE A 66 1.28 10.61 -11.43
CA PHE A 66 1.12 10.26 -12.85
C PHE A 66 1.80 11.28 -13.77
N ARG A 67 1.66 12.59 -13.50
CA ARG A 67 2.32 13.66 -14.25
C ARG A 67 3.85 13.52 -14.31
N TYR A 68 4.45 12.95 -13.26
CA TYR A 68 5.89 12.75 -13.12
C TYR A 68 6.32 11.29 -13.26
N TRP A 69 5.40 10.38 -13.60
CA TRP A 69 5.63 8.95 -13.63
C TRP A 69 6.84 8.55 -14.48
N LYS A 70 6.97 9.13 -15.68
CA LYS A 70 8.09 8.88 -16.62
C LYS A 70 9.28 9.83 -16.47
N LYS A 71 9.23 10.78 -15.52
CA LYS A 71 10.22 11.88 -15.42
C LYS A 71 11.22 11.70 -14.28
N CYS A 72 11.02 10.72 -13.41
CA CYS A 72 11.87 10.45 -12.27
C CYS A 72 12.35 9.01 -12.30
N ASP A 73 13.66 8.81 -12.11
CA ASP A 73 14.23 7.49 -11.81
C ASP A 73 13.75 7.07 -10.42
N LYS A 74 13.07 5.92 -10.35
CA LYS A 74 12.44 5.39 -9.13
C LYS A 74 13.11 4.08 -8.78
N ASP A 75 13.24 3.77 -7.50
CA ASP A 75 13.65 2.44 -7.09
C ASP A 75 12.54 1.40 -7.39
N LEU A 76 12.87 0.13 -7.18
CA LEU A 76 11.94 -0.97 -7.38
C LEU A 76 10.66 -0.75 -6.59
N ASN A 77 10.79 -0.47 -5.29
CA ASN A 77 9.67 -0.36 -4.36
C ASN A 77 8.68 0.73 -4.79
N THR A 78 9.19 1.91 -5.14
CA THR A 78 8.39 3.05 -5.61
C THR A 78 7.73 2.72 -6.95
N THR A 79 8.43 2.01 -7.84
CA THR A 79 7.88 1.61 -9.14
C THR A 79 6.74 0.59 -8.99
N VAL A 80 6.90 -0.45 -8.16
CA VAL A 80 5.83 -1.46 -7.98
C VAL A 80 4.63 -0.89 -7.22
N LEU A 81 4.85 -0.01 -6.24
CA LEU A 81 3.78 0.71 -5.56
C LEU A 81 3.02 1.60 -6.54
N GLY A 82 3.74 2.40 -7.33
CA GLY A 82 3.16 3.28 -8.33
C GLY A 82 2.36 2.53 -9.38
N LEU A 83 2.93 1.47 -9.95
CA LEU A 83 2.25 0.60 -10.91
C LEU A 83 0.93 0.07 -10.34
N ARG A 84 0.96 -0.48 -9.11
CA ARG A 84 -0.24 -1.03 -8.47
C ARG A 84 -1.30 0.03 -8.22
N ILE A 85 -0.94 1.12 -7.55
CA ILE A 85 -1.88 2.15 -7.09
C ILE A 85 -2.45 2.91 -8.29
N LEU A 86 -1.61 3.36 -9.22
CA LEU A 86 -2.08 4.06 -10.43
C LEU A 86 -3.05 3.18 -11.22
N ARG A 87 -2.75 1.88 -11.40
CA ARG A 87 -3.63 0.95 -12.11
C ARG A 87 -4.96 0.73 -11.40
N LEU A 88 -4.96 0.55 -10.07
CA LEU A 88 -6.19 0.42 -9.26
C LEU A 88 -7.07 1.67 -9.33
N HIS A 89 -6.44 2.85 -9.49
CA HIS A 89 -7.11 4.13 -9.73
C HIS A 89 -7.36 4.44 -11.21
N ARG A 90 -7.21 3.45 -12.10
CA ARG A 90 -7.57 3.53 -13.53
C ARG A 90 -6.69 4.47 -14.37
N TYR A 91 -5.49 4.81 -13.89
CA TYR A 91 -4.48 5.47 -14.71
C TYR A 91 -3.83 4.47 -15.68
N GLU A 92 -3.50 4.95 -16.88
CA GLU A 92 -2.87 4.13 -17.92
C GLU A 92 -1.37 3.94 -17.63
N VAL A 93 -1.02 2.81 -17.02
CA VAL A 93 0.37 2.43 -16.72
C VAL A 93 0.69 1.03 -17.24
N SER A 94 1.78 0.92 -18.00
CA SER A 94 2.29 -0.37 -18.49
C SER A 94 3.09 -1.09 -17.40
N SER A 95 2.96 -2.41 -17.34
CA SER A 95 3.82 -3.26 -16.51
C SER A 95 5.25 -3.38 -17.04
N ASP A 96 5.51 -2.93 -18.28
CA ASP A 96 6.85 -2.92 -18.89
C ASP A 96 7.87 -2.10 -18.08
N VAL A 97 7.42 -1.20 -17.19
CA VAL A 97 8.30 -0.50 -16.23
C VAL A 97 9.09 -1.47 -15.34
N LEU A 98 8.63 -2.71 -15.19
CA LEU A 98 9.31 -3.75 -14.43
C LEU A 98 10.47 -4.41 -15.21
N GLU A 99 10.50 -4.27 -16.54
CA GLU A 99 11.57 -4.81 -17.39
C GLU A 99 12.93 -4.17 -17.05
N GLU A 100 12.94 -2.91 -16.62
CA GLU A 100 14.15 -2.17 -16.23
C GLU A 100 14.90 -2.80 -15.04
N PHE A 101 14.20 -3.62 -14.26
CA PHE A 101 14.72 -4.25 -13.06
C PHE A 101 15.02 -5.75 -13.24
N LYS A 102 14.93 -6.27 -14.47
CA LYS A 102 15.44 -7.59 -14.82
C LYS A 102 16.96 -7.57 -14.82
N SER A 103 17.59 -8.56 -14.19
CA SER A 103 19.02 -8.80 -14.37
C SER A 103 19.33 -9.19 -15.81
N LYS A 104 20.55 -8.89 -16.25
CA LYS A 104 21.09 -9.28 -17.57
C LYS A 104 21.03 -10.78 -17.84
N ASN A 105 20.91 -11.58 -16.79
CA ASN A 105 20.85 -13.04 -16.86
C ASN A 105 19.40 -13.57 -16.98
N GLY A 106 18.41 -12.67 -17.11
CA GLY A 106 16.98 -13.00 -17.08
C GLY A 106 16.42 -13.26 -15.67
N GLY A 107 17.27 -13.24 -14.63
CA GLY A 107 16.83 -13.30 -13.23
C GLY A 107 16.25 -11.97 -12.77
N LEU A 108 15.04 -11.97 -12.24
CA LEU A 108 14.41 -10.78 -11.67
C LEU A 108 15.00 -10.45 -10.29
N PHE A 109 15.11 -9.15 -9.98
CA PHE A 109 15.26 -8.51 -8.66
C PHE A 109 16.01 -9.33 -7.58
N CYS A 110 17.28 -9.07 -7.27
CA CYS A 110 17.82 -9.11 -5.88
C CYS A 110 19.35 -8.98 -5.83
N SER A 111 19.80 -8.39 -4.72
CA SER A 111 21.17 -8.37 -4.24
C SER A 111 21.54 -9.71 -3.56
N SER A 112 22.82 -9.93 -3.27
CA SER A 112 23.31 -11.13 -2.56
C SER A 112 22.92 -11.20 -1.08
N THR A 113 22.17 -10.23 -0.54
CA THR A 113 21.88 -10.12 0.90
C THR A 113 20.40 -9.80 1.14
N ILE A 114 19.70 -10.72 1.81
CA ILE A 114 18.28 -10.60 2.19
C ILE A 114 18.15 -9.56 3.32
N SER A 115 17.78 -8.33 2.97
CA SER A 115 17.44 -7.29 3.95
C SER A 115 15.93 -7.15 4.11
N GLU A 116 15.46 -6.66 5.27
CA GLU A 116 14.03 -6.42 5.50
C GLU A 116 13.42 -5.44 4.47
N GLN A 117 14.19 -4.46 4.01
CA GLN A 117 13.77 -3.52 2.97
C GLN A 117 13.59 -4.20 1.60
N GLU A 118 14.45 -5.16 1.28
CA GLU A 118 14.33 -5.96 0.05
C GLU A 118 13.07 -6.85 0.13
N ILE A 119 12.86 -7.53 1.26
CA ILE A 119 11.64 -8.33 1.50
C ILE A 119 10.37 -7.50 1.30
N LYS A 120 10.33 -6.26 1.84
CA LYS A 120 9.19 -5.34 1.66
C LYS A 120 8.99 -4.95 0.19
N SER A 121 10.07 -4.69 -0.53
CA SER A 121 10.02 -4.36 -1.95
C SER A 121 9.46 -5.54 -2.76
N VAL A 122 9.90 -6.76 -2.45
CA VAL A 122 9.39 -7.99 -3.08
C VAL A 122 7.94 -8.29 -2.69
N LEU A 123 7.53 -7.99 -1.46
CA LEU A 123 6.12 -8.08 -1.06
C LEU A 123 5.24 -7.13 -1.87
N ASN A 124 5.68 -5.89 -2.09
CA ASN A 124 4.96 -4.94 -2.95
C ASN A 124 4.94 -5.40 -4.42
N LEU A 125 6.03 -6.02 -4.91
CA LEU A 125 6.07 -6.65 -6.23
C LEU A 125 5.04 -7.79 -6.34
N PHE A 126 4.97 -8.67 -5.33
CA PHE A 126 3.96 -9.73 -5.27
C PHE A 126 2.54 -9.14 -5.35
N ARG A 127 2.24 -8.13 -4.53
CA ARG A 127 0.92 -7.46 -4.53
C ARG A 127 0.60 -6.79 -5.86
N ALA A 128 1.58 -6.15 -6.50
CA ALA A 128 1.41 -5.57 -7.84
C ALA A 128 1.11 -6.66 -8.88
N SER A 129 1.84 -7.77 -8.83
CA SER A 129 1.65 -8.89 -9.78
C SER A 129 0.25 -9.52 -9.75
N LEU A 130 -0.48 -9.37 -8.63
CA LEU A 130 -1.84 -9.90 -8.52
C LEU A 130 -2.85 -9.17 -9.41
N ILE A 131 -2.58 -7.92 -9.80
CA ILE A 131 -3.48 -7.09 -10.64
C ILE A 131 -3.04 -7.07 -12.13
N ALA A 132 -2.43 -8.15 -12.58
CA ALA A 132 -2.01 -8.32 -13.96
C ALA A 132 -3.22 -8.33 -14.92
N PHE A 133 -3.06 -7.68 -16.07
CA PHE A 133 -3.94 -7.88 -17.22
C PHE A 133 -3.52 -9.13 -18.01
N PRO A 134 -4.42 -9.69 -18.84
CA PRO A 134 -4.06 -10.79 -19.71
C PRO A 134 -2.83 -10.46 -20.56
N MET A 135 -1.95 -11.44 -20.74
CA MET A 135 -0.74 -11.36 -21.58
C MET A 135 0.41 -10.50 -21.03
N GLU A 136 0.31 -9.97 -19.82
CA GLU A 136 1.43 -9.28 -19.15
C GLU A 136 2.48 -10.28 -18.60
N LYS A 137 3.32 -10.83 -19.49
CA LYS A 137 4.34 -11.84 -19.14
C LYS A 137 5.27 -11.39 -18.00
N VAL A 138 5.63 -10.11 -17.97
CA VAL A 138 6.48 -9.55 -16.90
C VAL A 138 5.83 -9.65 -15.51
N MET A 139 4.50 -9.56 -15.44
CA MET A 139 3.75 -9.69 -14.19
C MET A 139 3.68 -11.16 -13.73
N GLU A 140 3.55 -12.09 -14.67
CA GLU A 140 3.61 -13.53 -14.37
C GLU A 140 4.99 -13.93 -13.83
N GLU A 141 6.07 -13.45 -14.48
CA GLU A 141 7.44 -13.66 -14.03
C GLU A 141 7.69 -13.01 -12.66
N ALA A 142 7.21 -11.78 -12.44
CA ALA A 142 7.26 -11.08 -11.16
C ALA A 142 6.54 -11.84 -10.05
N LYS A 143 5.35 -12.40 -10.33
CA LYS A 143 4.60 -13.21 -9.37
C LYS A 143 5.36 -14.46 -8.97
N ALA A 144 5.87 -15.20 -9.96
CA ALA A 144 6.61 -16.44 -9.72
C ALA A 144 7.87 -16.18 -8.89
N PHE A 145 8.64 -15.16 -9.26
CA PHE A 145 9.82 -14.72 -8.54
C PHE A 145 9.48 -14.32 -7.10
N ALA A 146 8.54 -13.39 -6.92
CA ALA A 146 8.20 -12.86 -5.61
C ALA A 146 7.64 -13.95 -4.70
N THR A 147 6.84 -14.88 -5.23
CA THR A 147 6.34 -16.03 -4.47
C THR A 147 7.49 -16.89 -3.93
N ALA A 148 8.48 -17.23 -4.76
CA ALA A 148 9.62 -18.03 -4.35
C ALA A 148 10.48 -17.31 -3.30
N TYR A 149 10.79 -16.04 -3.54
CA TYR A 149 11.58 -15.23 -2.62
C TYR A 149 10.89 -15.04 -1.26
N LEU A 150 9.60 -14.72 -1.25
CA LEU A 150 8.85 -14.52 -0.01
C LEU A 150 8.78 -15.81 0.82
N ASN A 151 8.54 -16.96 0.19
CA ASN A 151 8.57 -18.26 0.88
C ASN A 151 9.96 -18.53 1.49
N GLN A 152 11.05 -18.23 0.78
CA GLN A 152 12.40 -18.36 1.31
C GLN A 152 12.64 -17.40 2.49
N SER A 153 12.16 -16.16 2.37
CA SER A 153 12.35 -15.12 3.40
C SER A 153 11.68 -15.47 4.73
N LEU A 154 10.61 -16.28 4.73
CA LEU A 154 9.95 -16.77 5.96
C LEU A 154 10.88 -17.63 6.84
N HIS A 155 11.99 -18.14 6.30
CA HIS A 155 13.02 -18.82 7.08
C HIS A 155 14.08 -17.88 7.69
N ASN A 156 14.02 -16.58 7.41
CA ASN A 156 14.94 -15.61 7.98
C ASN A 156 14.59 -15.32 9.45
N SER A 157 15.46 -15.73 10.38
CA SER A 157 15.28 -15.55 11.82
C SER A 157 15.31 -14.09 12.29
N GLU A 158 15.88 -13.18 11.48
CA GLU A 158 15.97 -11.76 11.80
C GLU A 158 14.72 -10.97 11.36
N MET A 159 13.79 -11.61 10.65
CA MET A 159 12.57 -10.95 10.18
C MET A 159 11.60 -10.67 11.32
N SER A 160 11.03 -9.47 11.33
CA SER A 160 10.00 -9.11 12.30
C SER A 160 8.75 -10.00 12.17
N SER A 161 8.10 -10.30 13.30
CA SER A 161 6.84 -11.06 13.36
C SER A 161 5.76 -10.47 12.46
N ASN A 162 5.75 -9.15 12.33
CA ASN A 162 4.71 -8.41 11.61
C ASN A 162 4.87 -8.56 10.12
N LEU A 163 6.11 -8.45 9.63
CA LEU A 163 6.40 -8.68 8.23
C LEU A 163 6.14 -10.15 7.86
N SER A 164 6.54 -11.09 8.72
CA SER A 164 6.24 -12.52 8.53
C SER A 164 4.73 -12.79 8.44
N ARG A 165 3.93 -12.19 9.33
CA ARG A 165 2.46 -12.27 9.31
C ARG A 165 1.87 -11.63 8.05
N GLU A 166 2.40 -10.48 7.63
CA GLU A 166 1.95 -9.79 6.41
C GLU A 166 2.24 -10.64 5.15
N ILE A 167 3.42 -11.23 5.06
CA ILE A 167 3.80 -12.13 3.97
C ILE A 167 2.90 -13.36 3.94
N THR A 168 2.74 -14.02 5.08
CA THR A 168 1.89 -15.22 5.20
C THR A 168 0.47 -14.93 4.75
N PHE A 169 -0.11 -13.81 5.20
CA PHE A 169 -1.44 -13.38 4.78
C PHE A 169 -1.54 -13.14 3.26
N ASN A 170 -0.56 -12.46 2.65
CA ASN A 170 -0.60 -12.21 1.21
C ASN A 170 -0.44 -13.49 0.39
N LEU A 171 0.43 -14.41 0.81
CA LEU A 171 0.65 -15.69 0.12
C LEU A 171 -0.56 -16.63 0.24
N GLU A 172 -1.21 -16.70 1.41
CA GLU A 172 -2.36 -17.57 1.66
C GLU A 172 -3.62 -17.07 0.95
N TYR A 173 -3.90 -15.77 1.04
CA TYR A 173 -5.16 -15.21 0.54
C TYR A 173 -5.05 -14.72 -0.91
N GLY A 174 -3.86 -14.45 -1.45
CA GLY A 174 -3.68 -14.07 -2.86
C GLY A 174 -4.64 -12.94 -3.27
N TRP A 175 -5.54 -13.17 -4.23
CA TRP A 175 -6.57 -12.20 -4.63
C TRP A 175 -7.66 -11.96 -3.56
N TYR A 176 -7.93 -12.94 -2.68
CA TYR A 176 -8.85 -12.78 -1.53
C TYR A 176 -8.30 -11.84 -0.46
N SER A 177 -7.00 -11.52 -0.50
CA SER A 177 -6.44 -10.42 0.29
C SER A 177 -7.01 -9.06 -0.12
N ASN A 178 -7.78 -8.98 -1.23
CA ASN A 178 -8.54 -7.79 -1.63
C ASN A 178 -9.92 -7.68 -0.96
N LEU A 179 -10.31 -8.57 -0.04
CA LEU A 179 -11.54 -8.39 0.73
C LEU A 179 -11.38 -7.18 1.67
N PRO A 180 -12.00 -6.01 1.39
CA PRO A 180 -11.51 -4.74 1.94
C PRO A 180 -11.55 -4.68 3.46
N ARG A 181 -12.55 -5.30 4.09
CA ARG A 181 -12.68 -5.29 5.57
C ARG A 181 -11.74 -6.28 6.24
N ILE A 182 -11.38 -7.39 5.58
CA ILE A 182 -10.42 -8.36 6.13
C ILE A 182 -9.00 -7.80 6.01
N GLU A 183 -8.67 -7.24 4.85
CA GLU A 183 -7.38 -6.56 4.62
C GLU A 183 -7.19 -5.41 5.60
N ALA A 184 -8.18 -4.51 5.72
CA ALA A 184 -8.13 -3.41 6.68
C ALA A 184 -7.98 -3.89 8.12
N ARG A 185 -8.72 -4.93 8.53
CA ARG A 185 -8.59 -5.49 9.88
C ARG A 185 -7.18 -6.01 10.14
N ASN A 186 -6.61 -6.78 9.22
CA ASN A 186 -5.27 -7.33 9.34
C ASN A 186 -4.21 -6.21 9.35
N TYR A 187 -4.35 -5.21 8.48
CA TYR A 187 -3.40 -4.12 8.39
C TYR A 187 -3.45 -3.18 9.59
N ILE A 188 -4.62 -2.94 10.20
CA ILE A 188 -4.75 -2.18 11.46
C ILE A 188 -3.89 -2.80 12.58
N ASP A 189 -3.83 -4.14 12.67
CA ASP A 189 -2.97 -4.82 13.66
C ASP A 189 -1.49 -4.59 13.33
N ILE A 190 -1.08 -4.87 12.09
CA ILE A 190 0.32 -4.74 11.62
C ILE A 190 0.82 -3.28 11.77
N TYR A 191 0.00 -2.32 11.40
CA TYR A 191 0.30 -0.89 11.45
C TYR A 191 0.39 -0.37 12.89
N GLY A 192 -0.43 -0.92 13.79
CA GLY A 192 -0.58 -0.44 15.17
C GLY A 192 0.54 -0.80 16.13
N GLU A 193 1.45 -1.69 15.74
CA GLU A 193 2.59 -2.12 16.54
C GLU A 193 3.84 -1.21 16.39
N ASN A 194 3.65 0.05 15.97
CA ASN A 194 4.71 1.06 15.73
C ASN A 194 5.80 0.66 14.69
N ASN A 195 5.56 -0.40 13.93
CA ASN A 195 6.49 -0.95 12.94
C ASN A 195 5.98 -0.81 11.49
N SER A 196 5.01 0.08 11.24
CA SER A 196 4.68 0.50 9.87
C SER A 196 5.96 1.01 9.21
N TRP A 197 6.45 0.27 8.22
CA TRP A 197 7.64 0.64 7.46
C TRP A 197 7.43 1.93 6.66
N ALA A 198 6.16 2.26 6.39
CA ALA A 198 5.72 3.55 5.94
C ALA A 198 5.87 4.56 7.10
N LYS A 199 6.97 5.32 7.09
CA LYS A 199 7.15 6.52 7.94
C LYS A 199 6.23 7.63 7.45
N VAL A 200 4.93 7.46 7.62
CA VAL A 200 3.94 8.47 7.23
C VAL A 200 3.82 9.53 8.33
N PRO A 201 3.78 10.82 7.98
CA PRO A 201 3.38 11.85 8.93
C PRO A 201 2.06 11.49 9.62
N HIS A 202 1.98 11.73 10.92
CA HIS A 202 0.77 11.48 11.71
C HIS A 202 0.25 10.02 11.71
N ASN A 203 1.13 9.02 11.58
CA ASN A 203 0.80 7.59 11.70
C ASN A 203 -0.20 7.28 12.84
N LYS A 204 0.02 7.81 14.04
CA LYS A 204 -0.90 7.61 15.19
C LYS A 204 -2.34 8.06 14.91
N LYS A 205 -2.53 9.16 14.16
CA LYS A 205 -3.86 9.67 13.79
C LYS A 205 -4.53 8.78 12.75
N LEU A 206 -3.77 8.34 11.74
CA LEU A 206 -4.25 7.40 10.72
C LEU A 206 -4.75 6.10 11.37
N LEU A 207 -3.93 5.50 12.24
CA LEU A 207 -4.30 4.31 12.98
C LEU A 207 -5.53 4.54 13.86
N TYR A 208 -5.60 5.69 14.53
CA TYR A 208 -6.72 5.96 15.43
C TYR A 208 -8.03 6.11 14.66
N LEU A 209 -8.01 6.85 13.54
CA LEU A 209 -9.15 6.95 12.65
C LEU A 209 -9.54 5.58 12.10
N ALA A 210 -8.58 4.75 11.66
CA ALA A 210 -8.84 3.41 11.14
C ALA A 210 -9.56 2.50 12.16
N LYS A 211 -9.09 2.47 13.42
CA LYS A 211 -9.74 1.71 14.49
C LYS A 211 -11.16 2.20 14.77
N LEU A 212 -11.32 3.52 14.84
CA LEU A 212 -12.60 4.16 15.12
C LEU A 212 -13.62 3.88 14.01
N ASP A 213 -13.21 4.10 12.76
CA ASP A 213 -14.01 3.90 11.56
C ASP A 213 -14.41 2.43 11.37
N PHE A 214 -13.45 1.51 11.58
CA PHE A 214 -13.70 0.08 11.52
C PHE A 214 -14.80 -0.33 12.50
N ASN A 215 -14.71 0.12 13.75
CA ASN A 215 -15.70 -0.20 14.79
C ASN A 215 -17.07 0.42 14.51
N ILE A 216 -17.12 1.67 14.01
CA ILE A 216 -18.38 2.34 13.64
C ILE A 216 -19.11 1.51 12.58
N VAL A 217 -18.44 1.18 11.48
CA VAL A 217 -19.06 0.43 10.39
C VAL A 217 -19.34 -1.03 10.80
N GLN A 218 -18.48 -1.66 11.62
CA GLN A 218 -18.77 -3.00 12.16
C GLN A 218 -20.07 -2.99 12.97
N SER A 219 -20.34 -1.94 13.75
CA SER A 219 -21.60 -1.80 14.48
C SER A 219 -22.83 -1.63 13.57
N ILE A 220 -22.64 -1.07 12.37
CA ILE A 220 -23.69 -1.00 11.34
C ILE A 220 -23.95 -2.40 10.79
N HIS A 221 -22.91 -3.11 10.33
CA HIS A 221 -23.03 -4.47 9.82
C HIS A 221 -23.67 -5.43 10.85
N GLN A 222 -23.33 -5.29 12.14
CA GLN A 222 -23.93 -6.09 13.20
C GLN A 222 -25.43 -5.82 13.41
N ARG A 223 -25.90 -4.61 13.14
CA ARG A 223 -27.33 -4.29 13.18
C ARG A 223 -28.03 -4.87 11.95
N GLU A 224 -27.48 -4.67 10.76
CA GLU A 224 -28.01 -5.23 9.51
C GLU A 224 -28.11 -6.77 9.58
N LEU A 225 -27.11 -7.44 10.15
CA LEU A 225 -27.15 -8.89 10.35
C LEU A 225 -28.26 -9.35 11.30
N LYS A 226 -28.61 -8.54 12.31
CA LYS A 226 -29.73 -8.84 13.21
C LYS A 226 -31.09 -8.66 12.53
N ASP A 227 -31.17 -7.73 11.58
CA ASP A 227 -32.40 -7.52 10.81
C ASP A 227 -32.60 -8.61 9.75
N LEU A 228 -31.52 -9.27 9.32
CA LEU A 228 -31.52 -10.38 8.37
C LEU A 228 -31.67 -11.78 9.01
N SER A 229 -31.45 -11.90 10.32
CA SER A 229 -31.54 -13.16 11.08
C SER A 229 -32.94 -13.44 11.57
#